data_AF-A0A392N5W1-F1
#
_entry.id   AF-A0A392N5W1-F1
#
_cell.length_a   1.000
_cell.length_b   1.000
_cell.length_c   1.000
_cell.angle_alpha   90.00
_cell.angle_beta   90.00
_cell.angle_gamma   90.00
#
_symmetry.space_group_name_H-M   'P 1'
#
loop_
_entity.id
_entity.type
_entity.pdbx_description
1 polymer ?
#
loop_
_entity_poly.entity_id
_entity_poly.type
_entity_poly.pdbx_seq_one_letter_code
_entity_poly.pdbx_strand_id
1 'polypeptide(L)'
;MHITKLGITVLYQMQWLDLLQSMFTEAEWSRTKTIPTIDDYMQTASVSFGFEPIILPTIYLLGPKLSDDVAENKELNYLQKTVNICGRLLNDIQSFKRESEQGKLNAVVLHMIHGNGVVTVEDAVDKIKGVIEENRRELLRLVLKEKGSLVPRDCKDMYWKT
;
A
#
# COMPACT_ATOMS: atom_id res chain seq x y z
N MET A 1 -20.02 -19.95 4.77
CA MET A 1 -20.77 -19.23 3.72
C MET A 1 -19.76 -18.83 2.66
N HIS A 2 -20.04 -19.12 1.37
CA HIS A 2 -19.12 -18.87 0.26
C HIS A 2 -19.31 -17.45 -0.23
N ILE A 3 -18.22 -16.73 -0.53
CA ILE A 3 -18.35 -15.47 -1.27
C ILE A 3 -19.01 -15.79 -2.61
N THR A 4 -20.21 -15.28 -2.81
CA THR A 4 -20.91 -15.46 -4.08
C THR A 4 -20.08 -14.79 -5.18
N LYS A 5 -20.10 -15.34 -6.40
CA LYS A 5 -19.42 -14.71 -7.56
C LYS A 5 -19.80 -13.23 -7.74
N LEU A 6 -21.02 -12.85 -7.30
CA LEU A 6 -21.51 -11.49 -7.31
C LEU A 6 -20.79 -10.59 -6.28
N GLY A 7 -20.52 -11.07 -5.06
CA GLY A 7 -19.83 -10.32 -4.01
C GLY A 7 -18.37 -9.97 -4.35
N ILE A 8 -17.61 -10.92 -4.92
CA ILE A 8 -16.23 -10.68 -5.37
C ILE A 8 -16.17 -9.67 -6.53
N THR A 9 -17.12 -9.74 -7.46
CA THR A 9 -17.13 -8.83 -8.60
C THR A 9 -17.30 -7.38 -8.14
N VAL A 10 -18.21 -7.15 -7.17
CA VAL A 10 -18.40 -5.83 -6.56
C VAL A 10 -17.16 -5.38 -5.79
N LEU A 11 -16.57 -6.25 -4.95
CA LEU A 11 -15.34 -5.92 -4.21
C LEU A 11 -14.19 -5.54 -5.16
N TYR A 12 -14.02 -6.28 -6.25
CA TYR A 12 -12.99 -6.00 -7.25
C TYR A 12 -13.23 -4.65 -7.95
N GLN A 13 -14.48 -4.36 -8.31
CA GLN A 13 -14.85 -3.05 -8.87
C GLN A 13 -14.57 -1.90 -7.91
N MET A 14 -14.84 -2.09 -6.61
CA MET A 14 -14.53 -1.09 -5.58
C MET A 14 -13.03 -0.83 -5.46
N GLN A 15 -12.19 -1.87 -5.46
CA GLN A 15 -10.72 -1.70 -5.42
C GLN A 15 -10.18 -0.94 -6.63
N TRP A 16 -10.73 -1.19 -7.82
CA TRP A 16 -10.38 -0.41 -9.01
C TRP A 16 -10.83 1.05 -8.89
N LEU A 17 -12.01 1.29 -8.33
CA LEU A 17 -12.50 2.65 -8.11
C LEU A 17 -11.60 3.42 -7.14
N ASP A 18 -11.24 2.80 -6.01
CA ASP A 18 -10.34 3.38 -5.01
C ASP A 18 -8.95 3.68 -5.60
N LEU A 19 -8.43 2.78 -6.43
CA LEU A 19 -7.18 2.98 -7.17
C LEU A 19 -7.26 4.19 -8.11
N LEU A 20 -8.32 4.27 -8.92
CA LEU A 20 -8.47 5.37 -9.88
C LEU A 20 -8.67 6.71 -9.17
N GLN A 21 -9.43 6.74 -8.07
CA GLN A 21 -9.62 7.94 -7.26
C GLN A 21 -8.31 8.41 -6.61
N SER A 22 -7.53 7.49 -6.05
CA SER A 22 -6.24 7.84 -5.45
C SER A 22 -5.22 8.32 -6.49
N MET A 23 -5.16 7.70 -7.67
CA MET A 23 -4.35 8.19 -8.79
C MET A 23 -4.79 9.57 -9.27
N PHE A 24 -6.11 9.83 -9.32
CA PHE A 24 -6.65 11.13 -9.68
C PHE A 24 -6.23 12.20 -8.66
N THR A 25 -6.31 11.90 -7.35
CA THR A 25 -5.84 12.79 -6.28
C THR A 25 -4.35 13.13 -6.43
N GLU A 26 -3.47 12.15 -6.71
CA GLU A 26 -2.05 12.44 -6.97
C GLU A 26 -1.83 13.32 -8.20
N ALA A 27 -2.60 13.08 -9.27
CA ALA A 27 -2.55 13.88 -10.48
C ALA A 27 -3.03 15.32 -10.20
N GLU A 28 -4.08 15.49 -9.38
CA GLU A 28 -4.55 16.80 -8.95
C GLU A 28 -3.48 17.54 -8.16
N TRP A 29 -2.85 16.92 -7.16
CA TRP A 29 -1.75 17.54 -6.41
C TRP A 29 -0.62 18.01 -7.33
N SER A 30 -0.24 17.17 -8.30
CA SER A 30 0.81 17.50 -9.28
C SER A 30 0.41 18.66 -10.20
N ARG A 31 -0.87 18.73 -10.60
CA ARG A 31 -1.46 19.76 -11.47
C ARG A 31 -1.60 21.09 -10.75
N THR A 32 -2.12 21.10 -9.53
CA THR A 32 -2.38 22.31 -8.74
C THR A 32 -1.17 22.77 -7.91
N LYS A 33 -0.09 21.98 -7.90
CA LYS A 33 1.09 22.19 -7.04
C LYS A 33 0.73 22.19 -5.55
N THR A 34 -0.33 21.46 -5.20
CA THR A 34 -0.67 21.23 -3.79
C THR A 34 0.38 20.30 -3.18
N ILE A 35 0.95 20.72 -2.06
CA ILE A 35 1.93 19.92 -1.31
C ILE A 35 1.17 19.28 -0.13
N PRO A 36 0.84 17.97 -0.18
CA PRO A 36 0.21 17.29 0.94
C PRO A 36 1.17 17.11 2.11
N THR A 37 0.63 16.86 3.31
CA THR A 37 1.44 16.33 4.42
C THR A 37 1.91 14.91 4.09
N ILE A 38 2.93 14.41 4.81
CA ILE A 38 3.39 13.02 4.63
C ILE A 38 2.25 12.02 4.93
N ASP A 39 1.43 12.31 5.94
CA ASP A 39 0.33 11.41 6.33
C ASP A 39 -0.80 11.40 5.29
N ASP A 40 -1.22 12.57 4.79
CA ASP A 40 -2.23 12.66 3.73
C ASP A 40 -1.74 12.01 2.44
N TYR A 41 -0.46 12.22 2.12
CA TYR A 41 0.19 11.55 1.01
C TYR A 41 0.14 10.04 1.18
N MET A 42 0.56 9.49 2.33
CA MET A 42 0.61 8.04 2.54
C MET A 42 -0.77 7.38 2.55
N GLN A 43 -1.82 8.08 3.01
CA GLN A 43 -3.20 7.59 2.92
C GLN A 43 -3.64 7.39 1.46
N THR A 44 -3.21 8.28 0.56
CA THR A 44 -3.55 8.20 -0.87
C THR A 44 -2.59 7.27 -1.62
N ALA A 45 -1.30 7.44 -1.40
CA ALA A 45 -0.22 6.82 -2.16
C ALA A 45 -0.09 5.31 -1.90
N SER A 46 -0.45 4.85 -0.70
CA SER A 46 -0.50 3.42 -0.40
C SER A 46 -1.56 2.69 -1.22
N VAL A 47 -2.69 3.34 -1.51
CA VAL A 47 -3.75 2.80 -2.39
C VAL A 47 -3.36 2.95 -3.86
N SER A 48 -2.80 4.11 -4.24
CA SER A 48 -2.43 4.41 -5.64
C SER A 48 -1.29 3.53 -6.18
N PHE A 49 -0.56 2.84 -5.29
CA PHE A 49 0.42 1.82 -5.65
C PHE A 49 -0.22 0.66 -6.44
N GLY A 50 -1.53 0.42 -6.24
CA GLY A 50 -2.31 -0.47 -7.10
C GLY A 50 -2.12 -1.96 -6.81
N PHE A 51 -1.75 -2.31 -5.58
CA PHE A 51 -1.54 -3.70 -5.19
C PHE A 51 -2.84 -4.48 -5.03
N GLU A 52 -3.88 -3.89 -4.44
CA GLU A 52 -5.15 -4.55 -4.12
C GLU A 52 -5.81 -5.19 -5.35
N PRO A 53 -5.94 -4.49 -6.49
CA PRO A 53 -6.46 -5.09 -7.72
C PRO A 53 -5.60 -6.25 -8.28
N ILE A 54 -4.35 -6.40 -7.85
CA ILE A 54 -3.47 -7.50 -8.28
C ILE A 54 -3.57 -8.68 -7.30
N ILE A 55 -3.49 -8.41 -6.00
CA ILE A 55 -3.42 -9.45 -4.98
C ILE A 55 -4.76 -10.15 -4.76
N LEU A 56 -5.89 -9.43 -4.85
CA LEU A 56 -7.22 -10.03 -4.67
C LEU A 56 -7.51 -11.14 -5.69
N PRO A 57 -7.38 -10.93 -7.02
CA PRO A 57 -7.59 -12.02 -7.97
C PRO A 57 -6.53 -13.12 -7.82
N THR A 58 -5.30 -12.78 -7.42
CA THR A 58 -4.25 -13.78 -7.16
C THR A 58 -4.66 -14.72 -6.02
N ILE A 59 -5.10 -14.18 -4.88
CA ILE A 59 -5.58 -14.98 -3.75
C ILE A 59 -6.84 -15.78 -4.13
N TYR A 60 -7.74 -15.19 -4.92
CA TYR A 60 -8.95 -15.89 -5.33
C TYR A 60 -8.68 -17.06 -6.29
N LEU A 61 -7.74 -16.90 -7.23
CA LEU A 61 -7.43 -17.90 -8.25
C LEU A 61 -6.42 -18.95 -7.79
N LEU A 62 -5.45 -18.56 -6.96
CA LEU A 62 -4.32 -19.41 -6.54
C LEU A 62 -4.34 -19.76 -5.05
N GLY A 63 -5.14 -19.06 -4.26
CA GLY A 63 -5.19 -19.20 -2.81
C GLY A 63 -6.27 -20.14 -2.28
N PRO A 64 -6.31 -20.32 -0.95
CA PRO A 64 -7.36 -21.06 -0.30
C PRO A 64 -8.69 -20.31 -0.43
N LYS A 65 -9.80 -21.07 -0.39
CA LYS A 65 -11.15 -20.48 -0.37
C LYS A 65 -11.30 -19.58 0.85
N LEU A 66 -11.55 -18.29 0.62
CA LEU A 66 -11.87 -17.32 1.68
C LEU A 66 -13.38 -17.29 1.93
N SER A 67 -13.78 -17.16 3.20
CA SER A 67 -15.17 -16.83 3.56
C SER A 67 -15.39 -15.30 3.53
N ASP A 68 -16.65 -14.87 3.45
CA ASP A 68 -17.01 -13.45 3.51
C ASP A 68 -16.47 -12.77 4.77
N ASP A 69 -16.52 -13.46 5.92
CA ASP A 69 -15.99 -12.97 7.20
C ASP A 69 -14.49 -12.66 7.18
N VAL A 70 -13.74 -13.26 6.25
CA VAL A 70 -12.30 -12.98 6.07
C VAL A 70 -12.08 -11.72 5.24
N ALA A 71 -12.96 -11.44 4.27
CA ALA A 71 -12.86 -10.25 3.42
C ALA A 71 -13.08 -8.96 4.23
N GLU A 72 -13.92 -9.00 5.27
CA GLU A 72 -14.15 -7.87 6.19
C GLU A 72 -13.20 -7.88 7.39
N ASN A 73 -12.20 -8.76 7.39
CA ASN A 73 -11.36 -8.98 8.56
C ASN A 73 -10.32 -7.88 8.75
N LYS A 74 -10.27 -7.31 9.96
CA LYS A 74 -9.29 -6.28 10.33
C LYS A 74 -7.83 -6.74 10.12
N GLU A 75 -7.51 -8.00 10.40
CA GLU A 75 -6.17 -8.56 10.20
C GLU A 75 -5.76 -8.56 8.73
N LEU A 76 -6.68 -8.89 7.83
CA LEU A 76 -6.41 -8.83 6.39
C LEU A 76 -6.17 -7.39 5.93
N ASN A 77 -6.97 -6.45 6.41
CA ASN A 77 -6.78 -5.02 6.12
C ASN A 77 -5.42 -4.50 6.63
N TYR A 78 -4.98 -4.95 7.81
CA TYR A 78 -3.65 -4.60 8.33
C TYR A 78 -2.53 -5.21 7.48
N LEU A 79 -2.64 -6.49 7.08
CA LEU A 79 -1.68 -7.13 6.18
C LEU A 79 -1.53 -6.35 4.87
N GLN A 80 -2.65 -6.02 4.23
CA GLN A 80 -2.69 -5.24 2.99
C GLN A 80 -2.02 -3.88 3.17
N LYS A 81 -2.42 -3.13 4.19
CA LYS A 81 -1.86 -1.81 4.49
C LYS A 81 -0.35 -1.85 4.67
N THR A 82 0.16 -2.82 5.42
CA THR A 82 1.59 -2.92 5.71
C THR A 82 2.40 -3.25 4.45
N VAL A 83 1.93 -4.15 3.60
CA VAL A 83 2.58 -4.45 2.30
C VAL A 83 2.55 -3.23 1.39
N ASN A 84 1.43 -2.52 1.32
CA ASN A 84 1.31 -1.33 0.49
C ASN A 84 2.22 -0.19 0.92
N ILE A 85 2.35 0.05 2.22
CA ILE A 85 3.30 1.05 2.73
C ILE A 85 4.73 0.66 2.31
N CYS A 86 5.12 -0.61 2.47
CA CYS A 86 6.44 -1.06 2.06
C CYS A 86 6.65 -0.91 0.55
N GLY A 87 5.72 -1.42 -0.26
CA GLY A 87 5.78 -1.38 -1.71
C GLY A 87 5.82 0.04 -2.26
N ARG A 88 4.96 0.93 -1.74
CA ARG A 88 4.94 2.34 -2.15
C ARG A 88 6.25 3.05 -1.82
N LEU A 89 6.75 2.91 -0.59
CA LEU A 89 7.96 3.60 -0.15
C LEU A 89 9.22 3.07 -0.86
N LEU A 90 9.30 1.77 -1.11
CA LEU A 90 10.35 1.18 -1.95
C LEU A 90 10.28 1.72 -3.38
N ASN A 91 9.07 1.84 -3.94
CA ASN A 91 8.87 2.44 -5.25
C ASN A 91 9.37 3.88 -5.28
N ASP A 92 8.98 4.71 -4.30
CA ASP A 92 9.37 6.11 -4.21
C ASP A 92 10.89 6.31 -4.14
N ILE A 93 11.58 5.51 -3.32
CA ILE A 93 13.05 5.55 -3.26
C ILE A 93 13.65 5.24 -4.64
N GLN A 94 13.16 4.18 -5.29
CA GLN A 94 13.73 3.70 -6.54
C GLN A 94 13.39 4.60 -7.74
N SER A 95 12.20 5.21 -7.74
CA SER A 95 11.68 6.02 -8.85
C SER A 95 11.99 7.51 -8.69
N PHE A 96 12.45 7.94 -7.50
CA PHE A 96 12.63 9.33 -7.10
C PHE A 96 13.22 10.23 -8.19
N LYS A 97 14.39 9.87 -8.74
CA LYS A 97 15.11 10.70 -9.72
C LYS A 97 14.25 10.98 -10.95
N ARG A 98 13.69 9.92 -11.54
CA ARG A 98 12.83 10.01 -12.73
C ARG A 98 11.57 10.82 -12.46
N GLU A 99 10.92 10.59 -11.32
CA GLU A 99 9.67 11.28 -10.98
C GLU A 99 9.89 12.76 -10.64
N SER A 100 11.02 13.09 -10.00
CA SER A 100 11.42 14.46 -9.70
C SER A 100 11.65 15.27 -10.98
N GLU A 101 12.26 14.68 -12.01
CA GLU A 101 12.42 15.31 -13.34
C GLU A 101 11.08 15.63 -14.01
N GLN A 102 10.04 14.85 -13.70
CA GLN A 102 8.68 15.04 -14.20
C GLN A 102 7.85 15.99 -13.33
N GLY A 103 8.42 16.48 -12.21
CA GLY A 103 7.72 17.32 -11.24
C GLY A 103 6.61 16.59 -10.48
N LYS A 104 6.66 15.26 -10.41
CA LYS A 104 5.73 14.44 -9.63
C LYS A 104 6.18 14.37 -8.17
N LEU A 105 5.22 14.44 -7.25
CA LEU A 105 5.49 14.31 -5.82
C LEU A 105 5.63 12.82 -5.41
N ASN A 106 6.57 12.55 -4.52
CA ASN A 106 6.71 11.27 -3.83
C ASN A 106 7.23 11.47 -2.40
N ALA A 107 7.30 10.40 -1.59
CA ALA A 107 7.72 10.51 -0.19
C ALA A 107 9.09 11.18 0.00
N VAL A 108 10.06 10.91 -0.88
CA VAL A 108 11.42 11.50 -0.79
C VAL A 108 11.34 13.01 -0.99
N VAL A 109 10.70 13.46 -2.07
CA VAL A 109 10.50 14.88 -2.38
C VAL A 109 9.76 15.58 -1.23
N LEU A 110 8.69 14.97 -0.72
CA LEU A 110 7.90 15.57 0.35
C LEU A 110 8.70 15.71 1.65
N HIS A 111 9.53 14.74 2.01
CA HIS A 111 10.40 14.86 3.18
C HIS A 111 11.42 15.99 3.04
N MET A 112 11.96 16.22 1.83
CA MET A 112 12.85 17.34 1.57
C MET A 112 12.13 18.69 1.66
N ILE A 113 10.93 18.80 1.05
CA ILE A 113 10.12 20.03 1.08
C ILE A 113 9.76 20.39 2.52
N HIS A 114 9.21 19.44 3.29
CA HIS A 114 8.81 19.67 4.69
C HIS A 114 10.00 19.81 5.63
N GLY A 115 11.19 19.40 5.20
CA GLY A 115 12.45 19.62 5.89
C GLY A 115 13.02 21.04 5.73
N ASN A 116 12.36 21.93 4.98
CA ASN A 116 12.74 23.33 4.78
C ASN A 116 14.22 23.52 4.38
N GLY A 117 14.76 22.62 3.55
CA GLY A 117 16.15 22.69 3.06
C GLY A 117 17.20 22.12 4.02
N VAL A 118 16.80 21.60 5.19
CA VAL A 118 17.70 20.91 6.12
C VAL A 118 17.83 19.42 5.77
N VAL A 119 16.74 18.80 5.33
CA VAL A 119 16.68 17.37 5.01
C VAL A 119 17.27 17.11 3.63
N THR A 120 18.35 16.34 3.58
CA THR A 120 18.96 15.87 2.32
C THR A 120 18.16 14.70 1.72
N VAL A 121 18.49 14.30 0.49
CA VAL A 121 17.91 13.10 -0.14
C VAL A 121 18.26 11.88 0.71
N GLU A 122 19.51 11.80 1.17
CA GLU A 122 20.03 10.71 1.99
C GLU A 122 19.26 10.61 3.31
N ASP A 123 19.06 11.73 4.02
CA ASP A 123 18.28 11.77 5.26
C ASP A 123 16.82 11.31 5.05
N ALA A 124 16.21 11.75 3.95
CA ALA A 124 14.85 11.35 3.59
C ALA A 124 14.76 9.84 3.30
N VAL A 125 15.71 9.32 2.51
CA VAL A 125 15.78 7.89 2.18
C VAL A 125 15.99 7.04 3.44
N ASP A 126 16.88 7.45 4.34
CA ASP A 126 17.15 6.71 5.57
C ASP A 126 15.94 6.72 6.52
N LYS A 127 15.23 7.86 6.61
CA LYS A 127 13.95 7.92 7.33
C LYS A 127 12.91 6.97 6.73
N ILE A 128 12.76 6.97 5.42
CA ILE A 128 11.82 6.09 4.71
C ILE A 128 12.18 4.62 4.92
N LYS A 129 13.47 4.26 4.84
CA LYS A 129 13.94 2.90 5.15
C LYS A 129 13.58 2.48 6.57
N GLY A 130 13.70 3.37 7.56
CA GLY A 130 13.23 3.11 8.92
C GLY A 130 11.76 2.70 8.97
N VAL A 131 10.88 3.45 8.29
CA VAL A 131 9.44 3.15 8.19
C VAL A 131 9.19 1.82 7.48
N ILE A 132 9.92 1.52 6.41
CA ILE A 132 9.84 0.23 5.71
C ILE A 132 10.21 -0.91 6.65
N GLU A 133 11.30 -0.80 7.39
CA GLU A 133 11.76 -1.84 8.31
C GLU A 133 10.78 -2.08 9.48
N GLU A 134 10.16 -1.02 9.98
CA GLU A 134 9.09 -1.13 10.99
C GLU A 134 7.87 -1.87 10.45
N ASN A 135 7.41 -1.48 9.26
CA ASN A 135 6.28 -2.14 8.61
C ASN A 135 6.61 -3.60 8.25
N ARG A 136 7.82 -3.89 7.75
CA ARG A 136 8.25 -5.26 7.45
C ARG A 136 8.23 -6.15 8.69
N ARG A 137 8.64 -5.63 9.85
CA ARG A 137 8.54 -6.37 11.13
C ARG A 137 7.09 -6.63 11.52
N GLU A 138 6.22 -5.65 11.34
CA GLU A 138 4.78 -5.82 11.63
C GLU A 138 4.12 -6.83 10.69
N LEU A 139 4.46 -6.78 9.39
CA LEU A 139 4.02 -7.76 8.40
C LEU A 139 4.41 -9.17 8.83
N LEU A 140 5.67 -9.37 9.24
CA LEU A 140 6.13 -10.67 9.72
C LEU A 140 5.34 -11.14 10.96
N ARG A 141 5.02 -10.25 11.91
CA ARG A 141 4.20 -10.60 13.08
C ARG A 141 2.80 -11.05 12.66
N LEU A 142 2.16 -10.35 11.73
CA LEU A 142 0.84 -10.71 11.22
C LEU A 142 0.86 -12.07 10.48
N VAL A 143 1.90 -12.31 9.68
CA VAL A 143 2.12 -13.58 8.95
C VAL A 143 2.27 -14.76 9.91
N LEU A 144 3.04 -14.59 10.99
CA LEU A 144 3.30 -15.64 11.98
C LEU A 144 2.15 -15.84 12.99
N LYS A 145 1.13 -14.96 12.99
CA LYS A 145 0.00 -15.07 13.91
C LYS A 145 -0.94 -16.21 13.49
N GLU A 146 -0.91 -17.33 14.20
CA GLU A 146 -1.79 -18.47 13.90
C GLU A 146 -2.99 -18.54 14.85
N LYS A 147 -2.76 -18.35 16.16
CA LYS A 147 -3.82 -18.47 17.17
C LYS A 147 -4.84 -17.33 17.04
N GLY A 148 -6.10 -17.69 16.80
CA GLY A 148 -7.22 -16.74 16.69
C GLY A 148 -7.21 -15.90 15.41
N SER A 149 -6.40 -16.27 14.41
CA SER A 149 -6.47 -15.66 13.08
C SER A 149 -7.59 -16.29 12.26
N LEU A 150 -8.35 -15.46 11.56
CA LEU A 150 -9.32 -15.90 10.56
C LEU A 150 -8.71 -15.96 9.16
N VAL A 151 -7.54 -15.36 8.96
CA VAL A 151 -6.86 -15.31 7.66
C VAL A 151 -6.01 -16.57 7.48
N PRO A 152 -6.25 -17.39 6.44
CA PRO A 152 -5.47 -18.61 6.21
C PRO A 152 -3.98 -18.34 6.03
N ARG A 153 -3.12 -19.24 6.52
CA ARG A 153 -1.66 -19.07 6.45
C ARG A 153 -1.15 -18.89 5.02
N ASP A 154 -1.66 -19.67 4.07
CA ASP A 154 -1.28 -19.56 2.65
C ASP A 154 -1.60 -18.18 2.07
N CYS A 155 -2.70 -17.55 2.52
CA CYS A 155 -3.05 -16.18 2.14
C CYS A 155 -2.02 -15.19 2.67
N LYS A 156 -1.65 -15.30 3.95
CA LYS A 156 -0.62 -14.45 4.56
C LYS A 156 0.74 -14.61 3.90
N ASP A 157 1.11 -15.83 3.55
CA ASP A 157 2.38 -16.12 2.88
C ASP A 157 2.44 -15.48 1.48
N MET A 158 1.31 -15.31 0.78
CA MET A 158 1.29 -14.54 -0.48
C MET A 158 1.65 -13.07 -0.26
N TYR A 159 1.10 -12.43 0.79
CA TYR A 159 1.47 -11.07 1.17
C TYR A 159 2.94 -10.94 1.58
N TRP A 160 3.52 -11.96 2.23
CA TRP A 160 4.93 -11.95 2.62
C TRP A 160 5.90 -12.07 1.43
N LYS A 161 5.49 -12.78 0.38
CA LYS A 161 6.33 -13.12 -0.78
C LYS A 161 6.25 -12.10 -1.92
N THR A 162 5.30 -11.17 -1.86
CA THR A 162 5.12 -10.12 -2.88
C THR A 162 5.92 -8.89 -2.50
#